data_AF-A0A024P1I9-F1
#
_entry.id   AF-A0A024P1I9-F1
#
_cell.length_a   1.000
_cell.length_b   1.000
_cell.length_c   1.000
_cell.angle_alpha   90.00
_cell.angle_beta   90.00
_cell.angle_gamma   90.00
#
_symmetry.space_group_name_H-M   'P 1'
#
loop_
_entity.id
_entity.type
_entity.pdbx_description
1 polymer ?
#
loop_
_entity_poly.entity_id
_entity_poly.type
_entity_poly.pdbx_seq_one_letter_code
_entity_poly.pdbx_strand_id
1 'polypeptide(L)'
;MMISHETVAYFHFSTKHIKIYNNKGGKPLKTIVVTGYKPIEMGIFKHNDPKVHFIKETIRRRLLSYIEEGLEWVLVSGQMGVELWAAEVVLDLKEEYEIQLGVLPPFENQEERWPEDVKQVYEELTMLADFYQTIYKKGYDGPYQFRAKDQFLINHSDGCLVLFDEDTEGSPQYFLRIAKNAQEKSDYKVHYITPFDLDETVEELRMADPEYWSQ
;
A
#
# COMPACT_ATOMS: atom_id res chain seq x y z
N MET A 1 4.89 -18.05 -17.09
CA MET A 1 3.65 -17.60 -17.73
C MET A 1 3.19 -16.36 -16.97
N MET A 2 3.05 -15.21 -17.61
CA MET A 2 2.52 -13.99 -16.97
C MET A 2 1.01 -14.14 -16.71
N ILE A 3 0.44 -13.36 -15.79
CA ILE A 3 -0.99 -13.37 -15.41
C ILE A 3 -1.91 -13.40 -16.63
N SER A 4 -3.01 -14.17 -16.57
CA SER A 4 -4.00 -14.33 -17.66
C SER A 4 -4.96 -13.13 -17.78
N HIS A 5 -5.66 -13.04 -18.92
CA HIS A 5 -6.62 -11.97 -19.21
C HIS A 5 -7.81 -11.93 -18.22
N GLU A 6 -8.13 -13.05 -17.57
CA GLU A 6 -9.22 -13.16 -16.58
C GLU A 6 -8.96 -12.35 -15.30
N THR A 7 -7.70 -12.15 -14.92
CA THR A 7 -7.35 -11.36 -13.73
C THR A 7 -7.63 -9.87 -13.91
N VAL A 8 -7.60 -9.37 -15.15
CA VAL A 8 -7.97 -7.98 -15.47
C VAL A 8 -9.47 -7.73 -15.24
N ALA A 9 -10.31 -8.77 -15.40
CA ALA A 9 -11.75 -8.67 -15.22
C ALA A 9 -12.17 -8.56 -13.74
N TYR A 10 -11.36 -9.07 -12.80
CA TYR A 10 -11.66 -9.00 -11.36
C TYR A 10 -11.66 -7.57 -10.82
N PHE A 11 -10.83 -6.67 -11.35
CA PHE A 11 -10.79 -5.26 -10.95
C PHE A 11 -11.92 -4.41 -11.54
N HIS A 12 -12.86 -4.98 -12.31
CA HIS A 12 -13.92 -4.24 -12.99
C HIS A 12 -15.33 -4.43 -12.40
N PHE A 13 -15.51 -5.12 -11.27
CA PHE A 13 -16.83 -5.40 -10.70
C PHE A 13 -16.95 -5.10 -9.20
N SER A 14 -17.43 -3.90 -8.87
CA SER A 14 -18.46 -3.68 -7.84
C SER A 14 -18.94 -2.23 -7.90
N THR A 15 -20.17 -2.00 -8.35
CA THR A 15 -20.84 -0.70 -8.14
C THR A 15 -22.26 -0.97 -7.66
N LYS A 16 -22.46 -0.97 -6.34
CA LYS A 16 -23.79 -0.80 -5.77
C LYS A 16 -23.72 0.28 -4.68
N HIS A 17 -24.38 1.41 -5.00
CA HIS A 17 -24.78 2.51 -4.12
C HIS A 17 -23.76 3.66 -3.97
N ILE A 18 -23.58 4.43 -5.05
CA ILE A 18 -22.89 5.72 -5.02
C ILE A 18 -23.85 6.79 -4.47
N LYS A 19 -23.52 7.39 -3.31
CA LYS A 19 -24.01 8.72 -2.94
C LYS A 19 -23.26 9.75 -3.78
N ILE A 20 -24.00 10.65 -4.43
CA ILE A 20 -23.44 11.67 -5.31
C ILE A 20 -22.79 12.77 -4.44
N TYR A 21 -21.46 12.79 -4.38
CA TYR A 21 -20.70 13.93 -3.89
C TYR A 21 -20.28 14.81 -5.09
N ASN A 22 -20.54 16.11 -5.00
CA ASN A 22 -20.17 17.10 -6.00
C ASN A 22 -18.64 17.25 -6.04
N ASN A 23 -17.95 16.48 -6.90
CA ASN A 23 -16.53 16.66 -7.12
C ASN A 23 -16.28 17.49 -8.39
N LYS A 24 -15.49 18.57 -8.24
CA LYS A 24 -15.07 19.44 -9.34
C LYS A 24 -14.00 18.72 -10.16
N GLY A 25 -14.43 17.95 -11.16
CA GLY A 25 -13.69 17.77 -12.42
C GLY A 25 -12.50 16.80 -12.48
N GLY A 26 -12.24 15.96 -11.47
CA GLY A 26 -11.26 14.87 -11.55
C GLY A 26 -11.92 13.49 -11.49
N LYS A 27 -11.35 12.47 -12.16
CA LYS A 27 -11.76 11.07 -11.96
C LYS A 27 -11.49 10.70 -10.49
N PRO A 28 -12.46 10.14 -9.75
CA PRO A 28 -12.23 9.71 -8.36
C PRO A 28 -11.20 8.59 -8.32
N LEU A 29 -10.33 8.60 -7.30
CA LEU A 29 -9.36 7.55 -7.03
C LEU A 29 -10.09 6.30 -6.52
N LYS A 30 -10.35 5.32 -7.38
CA LYS A 30 -11.02 4.08 -6.98
C LYS A 30 -10.04 3.01 -6.53
N THR A 31 -8.88 2.94 -7.18
CA THR A 31 -7.84 1.96 -6.86
C THR A 31 -6.51 2.66 -6.67
N ILE A 32 -5.86 2.46 -5.53
CA ILE A 32 -4.51 2.99 -5.28
C ILE A 32 -3.52 1.89 -4.93
N VAL A 33 -2.26 2.12 -5.26
CA VAL A 33 -1.15 1.32 -4.76
C VAL A 33 -0.58 1.99 -3.52
N VAL A 34 -0.39 1.25 -2.43
CA VAL A 34 0.40 1.74 -1.28
C VAL A 34 1.77 1.09 -1.32
N THR A 35 2.83 1.89 -1.20
CA THR A 35 4.21 1.38 -1.11
C THR A 35 5.09 2.36 -0.31
N GLY A 36 6.33 2.00 -0.03
CA GLY A 36 7.23 2.81 0.79
C GLY A 36 8.44 2.02 1.29
N TYR A 37 9.15 2.60 2.24
CA TYR A 37 10.38 2.01 2.77
C TYR A 37 10.18 0.62 3.38
N LYS A 38 11.25 -0.17 3.32
CA LYS A 38 11.45 -1.36 4.13
C LYS A 38 11.81 -0.98 5.57
N PRO A 39 11.60 -1.86 6.56
CA PRO A 39 11.83 -1.54 7.96
C PRO A 39 13.24 -1.00 8.24
N ILE A 40 14.27 -1.63 7.65
CA ILE A 40 15.68 -1.24 7.85
C ILE A 40 15.99 0.18 7.34
N GLU A 41 15.31 0.64 6.30
CA GLU A 41 15.49 1.98 5.73
C GLU A 41 14.92 3.06 6.66
N MET A 42 13.98 2.67 7.55
CA MET A 42 13.40 3.53 8.58
C MET A 42 14.03 3.31 9.97
N GLY A 43 15.08 2.50 10.06
CA GLY A 43 15.71 2.12 11.33
C GLY A 43 14.81 1.30 12.26
N ILE A 44 13.85 0.55 11.71
CA ILE A 44 12.95 -0.35 12.42
C ILE A 44 13.48 -1.78 12.26
N PHE A 45 13.86 -2.39 13.38
CA PHE A 45 14.50 -3.72 13.41
C PHE A 45 13.68 -4.78 14.12
N LYS A 46 12.62 -4.37 14.81
CA LYS A 46 11.73 -5.26 15.58
C LYS A 46 10.30 -5.04 15.11
N HIS A 47 9.52 -6.11 15.06
CA HIS A 47 8.12 -6.05 14.66
C HIS A 47 7.27 -5.16 15.59
N ASN A 48 7.59 -5.14 16.89
CA ASN A 48 6.88 -4.33 17.89
C ASN A 48 7.47 -2.93 18.14
N ASP A 49 8.20 -2.38 17.16
CA ASP A 49 8.74 -1.03 17.29
C ASP A 49 7.59 0.00 17.37
N PRO A 50 7.58 0.89 18.39
CA PRO A 50 6.50 1.86 18.56
C PRO A 50 6.35 2.81 17.35
N LYS A 51 7.39 3.01 16.54
CA LYS A 51 7.30 3.79 15.29
C LYS A 51 6.27 3.21 14.31
N VAL A 52 6.09 1.90 14.31
CA VAL A 52 5.12 1.22 13.43
C VAL A 52 3.70 1.69 13.72
N HIS A 53 3.36 1.94 14.98
CA HIS A 53 2.04 2.44 15.36
C HIS A 53 1.75 3.80 14.70
N PHE A 54 2.69 4.74 14.78
CA PHE A 54 2.54 6.07 14.16
C PHE A 54 2.43 5.97 12.64
N ILE A 55 3.23 5.11 12.00
CA ILE A 55 3.18 4.89 10.56
C ILE A 55 1.82 4.34 10.14
N LYS A 56 1.31 3.33 10.86
CA LYS A 56 -0.01 2.74 10.61
C LYS A 56 -1.11 3.78 10.79
N GLU A 57 -1.04 4.62 11.83
CA GLU A 57 -2.02 5.68 12.05
C GLU A 57 -1.99 6.73 10.93
N THR A 58 -0.81 7.18 10.49
CA THR A 58 -0.70 8.11 9.36
C THR A 58 -1.30 7.51 8.10
N ILE A 59 -0.98 6.24 7.78
CA ILE A 59 -1.56 5.52 6.64
C ILE A 59 -3.08 5.43 6.79
N ARG A 60 -3.59 5.08 7.98
CA ARG A 60 -5.03 4.96 8.28
C ARG A 60 -5.76 6.26 7.97
N ARG A 61 -5.24 7.40 8.44
CA ARG A 61 -5.84 8.74 8.19
C ARG A 61 -5.88 9.08 6.70
N ARG A 62 -4.80 8.79 5.96
CA ARG A 62 -4.75 9.00 4.51
C ARG A 62 -5.78 8.13 3.79
N LEU A 63 -5.84 6.84 4.12
CA LEU A 63 -6.78 5.90 3.52
C LEU A 63 -8.24 6.27 3.82
N LEU A 64 -8.56 6.69 5.05
CA LEU A 64 -9.90 7.16 5.42
C LEU A 64 -10.36 8.33 4.56
N SER A 65 -9.51 9.35 4.39
CA SER A 65 -9.80 10.48 3.51
C SER A 65 -10.09 10.02 2.08
N TYR A 66 -9.35 9.04 1.57
CA TYR A 66 -9.59 8.50 0.23
C TYR A 66 -10.87 7.67 0.16
N ILE A 67 -11.19 6.89 1.19
CA ILE A 67 -12.44 6.12 1.29
C ILE A 67 -13.65 7.04 1.27
N GLU A 68 -13.61 8.15 2.02
CA GLU A 68 -14.66 9.18 2.00
C GLU A 68 -14.84 9.82 0.61
N GLU A 69 -13.77 9.86 -0.18
CA GLU A 69 -13.78 10.34 -1.57
C GLU A 69 -14.10 9.24 -2.61
N GLY A 70 -14.33 7.99 -2.17
CA GLY A 70 -14.76 6.88 -3.02
C GLY A 70 -13.68 5.86 -3.40
N LEU A 71 -12.62 5.71 -2.58
CA LEU A 71 -11.64 4.62 -2.72
C LEU A 71 -12.29 3.26 -2.46
N GLU A 72 -12.05 2.31 -3.36
CA GLU A 72 -12.60 0.94 -3.33
C GLU A 72 -11.50 -0.12 -3.12
N TRP A 73 -10.29 0.10 -3.65
CA TRP A 73 -9.20 -0.87 -3.61
C TRP A 73 -7.87 -0.26 -3.15
N VAL A 74 -7.21 -0.95 -2.22
CA VAL A 74 -5.80 -0.76 -1.93
C VAL A 74 -5.02 -1.97 -2.44
N LEU A 75 -4.03 -1.71 -3.28
CA LEU A 75 -3.13 -2.70 -3.83
C LEU A 75 -1.75 -2.59 -3.18
N VAL A 76 -1.18 -3.75 -2.85
CA VAL A 76 0.21 -3.88 -2.40
C VAL A 76 0.87 -5.04 -3.12
N SER A 77 2.19 -5.09 -3.17
CA SER A 77 2.92 -6.30 -3.55
C SER A 77 3.28 -7.21 -2.38
N GLY A 78 2.99 -6.77 -1.16
CA GLY A 78 3.29 -7.50 0.06
C GLY A 78 4.77 -7.45 0.44
N GLN A 79 5.51 -6.41 0.05
CA GLN A 79 6.89 -6.22 0.49
C GLN A 79 6.94 -5.90 2.00
N MET A 80 7.93 -6.42 2.73
CA MET A 80 8.15 -6.05 4.13
C MET A 80 8.24 -4.52 4.33
N GLY A 81 7.63 -4.03 5.41
CA GLY A 81 7.60 -2.60 5.77
C GLY A 81 6.27 -1.97 5.45
N VAL A 82 6.29 -0.81 4.80
CA VAL A 82 5.11 0.03 4.57
C VAL A 82 3.97 -0.72 3.87
N GLU A 83 4.26 -1.62 2.93
CA GLU A 83 3.21 -2.39 2.25
C GLU A 83 2.48 -3.36 3.18
N LEU A 84 3.19 -4.07 4.07
CA LEU A 84 2.53 -4.95 5.05
C LEU A 84 1.75 -4.13 6.08
N TRP A 85 2.33 -3.04 6.58
CA TRP A 85 1.65 -2.17 7.55
C TRP A 85 0.38 -1.55 6.98
N ALA A 86 0.42 -1.13 5.72
CA ALA A 86 -0.75 -0.65 5.01
C ALA A 86 -1.81 -1.74 4.82
N ALA A 87 -1.39 -2.97 4.49
CA ALA A 87 -2.31 -4.09 4.34
C ALA A 87 -3.02 -4.44 5.66
N GLU A 88 -2.31 -4.43 6.78
CA GLU A 88 -2.91 -4.59 8.12
C GLU A 88 -3.95 -3.49 8.39
N VAL A 89 -3.58 -2.22 8.13
CA VAL A 89 -4.51 -1.08 8.29
C VAL A 89 -5.76 -1.24 7.42
N VAL A 90 -5.62 -1.74 6.19
CA VAL A 90 -6.77 -2.00 5.32
C VAL A 90 -7.65 -3.10 5.91
N LEU A 91 -7.08 -4.18 6.43
CA LEU A 91 -7.88 -5.23 7.09
C LEU A 91 -8.68 -4.68 8.28
N ASP A 92 -8.08 -3.81 9.11
CA ASP A 92 -8.79 -3.15 10.21
C ASP A 92 -9.93 -2.27 9.68
N LEU A 93 -9.68 -1.48 8.63
CA LEU A 93 -10.68 -0.59 8.02
C LEU A 93 -11.83 -1.36 7.36
N LYS A 94 -11.62 -2.61 6.92
CA LYS A 94 -12.68 -3.44 6.32
C LYS A 94 -13.80 -3.80 7.29
N GLU A 95 -13.58 -3.71 8.60
CA GLU A 95 -14.64 -3.93 9.58
C GLU A 95 -15.72 -2.84 9.54
N GLU A 96 -15.34 -1.63 9.10
CA GLU A 96 -16.21 -0.44 9.13
C GLU A 96 -16.52 0.13 7.73
N TYR A 97 -15.68 -0.16 6.73
CA TYR A 97 -15.74 0.44 5.40
C TYR A 97 -15.73 -0.60 4.27
N GLU A 98 -16.42 -0.32 3.17
CA GLU A 98 -16.40 -1.15 1.95
C GLU A 98 -15.11 -0.92 1.13
N ILE A 99 -13.96 -1.23 1.73
CA ILE A 99 -12.64 -1.19 1.09
C ILE A 99 -12.16 -2.61 0.81
N GLN A 100 -11.36 -2.80 -0.23
CA GLN A 100 -10.82 -4.11 -0.62
C GLN A 100 -9.29 -4.09 -0.65
N LEU A 101 -8.69 -5.21 -0.26
CA LEU A 101 -7.25 -5.43 -0.25
C LEU A 101 -6.86 -6.39 -1.38
N GLY A 102 -5.97 -5.92 -2.26
CA GLY A 102 -5.31 -6.75 -3.28
C GLY A 102 -3.81 -6.92 -2.97
N VAL A 103 -3.35 -8.16 -2.88
CA VAL A 103 -1.93 -8.50 -2.66
C VAL A 103 -1.37 -9.19 -3.91
N LEU A 104 -0.45 -8.52 -4.60
CA LEU A 104 0.13 -8.98 -5.87
C LEU A 104 1.66 -9.13 -5.81
N PRO A 105 2.17 -10.23 -5.23
CA PRO A 105 3.60 -10.52 -5.18
C PRO A 105 4.22 -10.64 -6.56
N PRO A 106 5.49 -10.29 -6.76
CA PRO A 106 6.17 -10.50 -8.04
C PRO A 106 6.28 -11.99 -8.42
N PHE A 107 6.40 -12.89 -7.44
CA PHE A 107 6.65 -14.32 -7.61
C PHE A 107 6.26 -15.11 -6.37
N GLU A 108 6.27 -16.45 -6.46
CA GLU A 108 5.96 -17.36 -5.36
C GLU A 108 7.06 -17.39 -4.29
N ASN A 109 6.69 -17.58 -3.03
CA ASN A 109 7.59 -17.68 -1.87
C ASN A 109 8.52 -16.46 -1.72
N GLN A 110 8.02 -15.24 -1.93
CA GLN A 110 8.84 -14.02 -1.82
C GLN A 110 9.37 -13.79 -0.40
N GLU A 111 8.66 -14.34 0.57
CA GLU A 111 8.88 -14.26 2.00
C GLU A 111 9.83 -15.33 2.54
N GLU A 112 10.29 -16.28 1.72
CA GLU A 112 11.04 -17.48 2.14
C GLU A 112 12.22 -17.18 3.10
N ARG A 113 12.86 -16.02 2.94
CA ARG A 113 14.05 -15.60 3.71
C ARG A 113 13.77 -14.52 4.77
N TRP A 114 12.51 -14.20 5.03
CA TRP A 114 12.13 -13.19 6.03
C TRP A 114 12.16 -13.77 7.44
N PRO A 115 12.25 -12.92 8.47
CA PRO A 115 11.99 -13.31 9.85
C PRO A 115 10.61 -13.98 10.03
N GLU A 116 10.51 -14.94 10.96
CA GLU A 116 9.31 -15.77 11.12
C GLU A 116 8.07 -14.98 11.51
N ASP A 117 8.22 -13.98 12.38
CA ASP A 117 7.16 -13.05 12.76
C ASP A 117 6.60 -12.29 11.56
N VAL A 118 7.49 -11.84 10.65
CA VAL A 118 7.08 -11.14 9.44
C VAL A 118 6.46 -12.07 8.41
N LYS A 119 6.93 -13.33 8.31
CA LYS A 119 6.29 -14.36 7.47
C LYS A 119 4.87 -14.64 7.91
N GLN A 120 4.65 -14.82 9.21
CA GLN A 120 3.33 -15.07 9.78
C GLN A 120 2.35 -13.94 9.42
N VAL A 121 2.77 -12.68 9.57
CA VAL A 121 1.98 -11.51 9.17
C VAL A 121 1.65 -11.56 7.67
N TYR A 122 2.64 -11.82 6.81
CA TYR A 122 2.41 -11.92 5.37
C TYR A 122 1.44 -13.05 5.01
N GLU A 123 1.60 -14.24 5.60
CA GLU A 123 0.70 -15.37 5.40
C GLU A 123 -0.74 -15.02 5.77
N GLU A 124 -0.95 -14.44 6.96
CA GLU A 124 -2.26 -13.96 7.41
C GLU A 124 -2.87 -12.95 6.44
N LEU A 125 -2.11 -11.93 6.04
CA LEU A 125 -2.56 -10.92 5.07
C LEU A 125 -2.98 -11.53 3.74
N THR A 126 -2.23 -12.50 3.23
CA THR A 126 -2.57 -13.14 1.95
C THR A 126 -3.79 -14.05 2.01
N MET A 127 -4.08 -14.63 3.19
CA MET A 127 -5.30 -15.41 3.43
C MET A 127 -6.53 -14.51 3.56
N LEU A 128 -6.39 -13.32 4.12
CA LEU A 128 -7.49 -12.38 4.40
C LEU A 128 -7.73 -11.36 3.27
N ALA A 129 -6.79 -11.21 2.34
CA ALA A 129 -6.95 -10.33 1.18
C ALA A 129 -8.13 -10.76 0.30
N ASP A 130 -8.86 -9.79 -0.24
CA ASP A 130 -9.95 -10.05 -1.19
C ASP A 130 -9.43 -10.61 -2.51
N PHE A 131 -8.18 -10.28 -2.84
CA PHE A 131 -7.49 -10.80 -4.00
C PHE A 131 -6.01 -11.06 -3.69
N TYR A 132 -5.56 -12.29 -3.94
CA TYR A 132 -4.15 -12.67 -3.85
C TYR A 132 -3.71 -13.41 -5.11
N GLN A 133 -2.69 -12.89 -5.80
CA GLN A 133 -2.13 -13.55 -6.98
C GLN A 133 -0.71 -13.07 -7.27
N THR A 134 0.23 -14.01 -7.38
CA THR A 134 1.59 -13.73 -7.85
C THR A 134 1.61 -13.32 -9.32
N ILE A 135 2.42 -12.33 -9.71
CA ILE A 135 2.64 -11.93 -11.11
C ILE A 135 3.26 -13.07 -11.93
N TYR A 136 4.20 -13.80 -11.33
CA TYR A 136 4.77 -15.00 -11.89
C TYR A 136 4.50 -16.20 -10.99
N LYS A 137 3.84 -17.23 -11.54
CA LYS A 137 3.63 -18.54 -10.87
C LYS A 137 4.89 -19.41 -10.91
N LYS A 138 5.96 -18.89 -10.31
CA LYS A 138 7.25 -19.54 -10.06
C LYS A 138 8.00 -18.71 -9.03
N GLY A 139 9.04 -19.27 -8.43
CA GLY A 139 9.96 -18.53 -7.56
C GLY A 139 10.77 -17.44 -8.27
N TYR A 140 11.69 -16.82 -7.52
CA TYR A 140 12.58 -15.79 -8.05
C TYR A 140 13.48 -16.32 -9.18
N ASP A 141 13.50 -15.59 -10.28
CA ASP A 141 14.25 -15.89 -11.51
C ASP A 141 14.90 -14.64 -12.13
N GLY A 142 14.59 -13.44 -11.63
CA GLY A 142 15.37 -12.24 -11.96
C GLY A 142 14.64 -10.91 -11.77
N PRO A 143 15.38 -9.79 -11.94
CA PRO A 143 14.84 -8.44 -11.70
C PRO A 143 13.60 -8.09 -12.51
N TYR A 144 13.41 -8.72 -13.67
CA TYR A 144 12.27 -8.49 -14.55
C TYR A 144 10.92 -8.80 -13.86
N GLN A 145 10.89 -9.69 -12.86
CA GLN A 145 9.67 -9.99 -12.10
C GLN A 145 9.20 -8.79 -11.27
N PHE A 146 10.13 -8.08 -10.63
CA PHE A 146 9.83 -6.83 -9.92
C PHE A 146 9.35 -5.73 -10.87
N ARG A 147 10.00 -5.59 -12.04
CA ARG A 147 9.59 -4.59 -13.05
C ARG A 147 8.17 -4.85 -13.57
N ALA A 148 7.87 -6.11 -13.86
CA ALA A 148 6.56 -6.52 -14.33
C ALA A 148 5.48 -6.29 -13.25
N LYS A 149 5.79 -6.56 -11.99
CA LYS A 149 4.94 -6.24 -10.84
C LYS A 149 4.64 -4.74 -10.73
N ASP A 150 5.66 -3.90 -10.76
CA ASP A 150 5.48 -2.44 -10.68
C ASP A 150 4.63 -1.92 -11.84
N GLN A 151 4.92 -2.39 -13.07
CA GLN A 151 4.14 -2.02 -14.25
C GLN A 151 2.70 -2.51 -14.16
N PHE A 152 2.47 -3.72 -13.66
CA PHE A 152 1.14 -4.27 -13.47
C PHE A 152 0.34 -3.42 -12.48
N LEU A 153 0.91 -3.11 -11.31
CA LEU A 153 0.27 -2.29 -10.29
C LEU A 153 -0.12 -0.91 -10.82
N ILE A 154 0.79 -0.24 -11.53
CA ILE A 154 0.54 1.10 -12.11
C ILE A 154 -0.53 1.04 -13.20
N ASN A 155 -0.53 0.01 -14.05
CA ASN A 155 -1.52 -0.13 -15.12
C ASN A 155 -2.95 -0.42 -14.61
N HIS A 156 -3.09 -0.87 -13.36
CA HIS A 156 -4.37 -1.29 -12.77
C HIS A 156 -4.75 -0.46 -11.54
N SER A 157 -4.19 0.74 -11.41
CA SER A 157 -4.54 1.70 -10.36
C SER A 157 -4.68 3.11 -10.93
N ASP A 158 -5.41 3.96 -10.20
CA ASP A 158 -5.59 5.38 -10.53
C ASP A 158 -4.49 6.26 -9.92
N GLY A 159 -3.73 5.71 -8.97
CA GLY A 159 -2.64 6.42 -8.33
C GLY A 159 -1.91 5.57 -7.29
N CYS A 160 -0.96 6.20 -6.59
CA CYS A 160 -0.29 5.60 -5.45
C CYS A 160 -0.17 6.56 -4.26
N LEU A 161 -0.10 5.97 -3.07
CA LEU A 161 0.33 6.60 -1.84
C LEU A 161 1.68 6.00 -1.46
N VAL A 162 2.71 6.85 -1.35
CA VAL A 162 4.08 6.39 -1.12
C VAL A 162 4.64 7.03 0.13
N LEU A 163 5.02 6.23 1.12
CA LEU A 163 5.80 6.72 2.26
C LEU A 163 7.27 6.81 1.82
N PHE A 164 7.70 8.03 1.50
CA PHE A 164 9.01 8.32 0.94
C PHE A 164 9.35 9.81 1.07
N ASP A 165 10.61 10.08 1.34
CA ASP A 165 11.23 11.40 1.29
C ASP A 165 12.03 11.53 -0.02
N GLU A 166 11.63 12.50 -0.86
CA GLU A 166 12.26 12.74 -2.17
C GLU A 166 13.75 13.12 -2.07
N ASP A 167 14.18 13.62 -0.92
CA ASP A 167 15.58 14.00 -0.66
C ASP A 167 16.46 12.81 -0.25
N THR A 168 15.90 11.60 -0.17
CA THR A 168 16.60 10.39 0.30
C THR A 168 16.69 9.29 -0.75
N GLU A 169 17.67 8.41 -0.56
CA GLU A 169 17.75 7.14 -1.29
C GLU A 169 16.89 6.06 -0.64
N GLY A 170 16.32 5.16 -1.45
CA GLY A 170 15.53 4.05 -0.92
C GLY A 170 14.87 3.16 -1.95
N SER A 171 14.38 2.03 -1.47
CA SER A 171 13.70 1.00 -2.26
C SER A 171 12.47 1.46 -3.06
N PRO A 172 11.69 2.49 -2.65
CA PRO A 172 10.54 2.96 -3.44
C PRO A 172 10.90 3.67 -4.75
N GLN A 173 12.15 4.13 -4.91
CA GLN A 173 12.56 4.96 -6.05
C GLN A 173 12.28 4.32 -7.41
N TYR A 174 12.46 3.00 -7.52
CA TYR A 174 12.22 2.29 -8.77
C TYR A 174 10.74 2.34 -9.17
N PHE A 175 9.83 2.07 -8.23
CA PHE A 175 8.39 2.17 -8.43
C PHE A 175 7.98 3.62 -8.72
N LEU A 176 8.46 4.58 -7.92
CA LEU A 176 8.17 6.01 -8.08
C LEU A 176 8.57 6.54 -9.45
N ARG A 177 9.69 6.10 -10.01
CA ARG A 177 10.09 6.49 -11.36
C ARG A 177 9.07 6.05 -12.42
N ILE A 178 8.52 4.85 -12.30
CA ILE A 178 7.50 4.36 -13.24
C ILE A 178 6.17 5.11 -13.00
N ALA A 179 5.81 5.37 -11.74
CA ALA A 179 4.61 6.13 -11.36
C ALA A 179 4.65 7.57 -11.87
N LYS A 180 5.79 8.27 -11.73
CA LYS A 180 5.99 9.63 -12.28
C LYS A 180 5.90 9.64 -13.81
N ASN A 181 6.48 8.65 -14.49
CA ASN A 181 6.33 8.52 -15.94
C ASN A 181 4.86 8.28 -16.36
N ALA A 182 4.06 7.59 -15.54
CA ALA A 182 2.64 7.41 -15.80
C ALA A 182 1.84 8.70 -15.54
N GLN A 183 2.19 9.46 -14.49
CA GLN A 183 1.62 10.76 -14.17
C GLN A 183 1.86 11.80 -15.28
N GLU A 184 3.01 11.77 -15.96
CA GLU A 184 3.28 12.65 -17.11
C GLU A 184 2.42 12.33 -18.35
N LYS A 185 1.90 11.09 -18.44
CA LYS A 185 1.25 10.56 -19.64
C LYS A 185 -0.26 10.34 -19.47
N SER A 186 -0.77 10.41 -18.25
CA SER A 186 -2.15 10.08 -17.88
C SER A 186 -2.55 10.80 -16.59
N ASP A 187 -3.79 10.62 -16.14
CA ASP A 187 -4.27 11.23 -14.90
C ASP A 187 -3.78 10.54 -13.61
N TYR A 188 -2.79 9.64 -13.71
CA TYR A 188 -2.24 8.90 -12.57
C TYR A 188 -1.73 9.84 -11.47
N LYS A 189 -2.17 9.62 -10.23
CA LYS A 189 -1.82 10.46 -9.08
C LYS A 189 -0.71 9.85 -8.25
N VAL A 190 0.28 10.64 -7.86
CA VAL A 190 1.32 10.26 -6.90
C VAL A 190 1.13 11.10 -5.64
N HIS A 191 0.79 10.44 -4.53
CA HIS A 191 0.66 11.04 -3.22
C HIS A 191 1.79 10.57 -2.32
N TYR A 192 2.20 11.41 -1.37
CA TYR A 192 3.30 11.12 -0.45
C TYR A 192 2.82 11.08 0.99
N ILE A 193 3.47 10.24 1.78
CA ILE A 193 3.63 10.42 3.23
C ILE A 193 5.11 10.73 3.45
N THR A 194 5.41 11.94 3.86
CA THR A 194 6.75 12.45 4.12
C THR A 194 7.10 12.29 5.60
N PRO A 195 8.38 12.48 5.99
CA PRO A 195 8.76 12.51 7.40
C PRO A 195 7.97 13.57 8.20
N PHE A 196 7.64 14.70 7.57
CA PHE A 196 6.84 15.74 8.21
C PHE A 196 5.43 15.26 8.57
N ASP A 197 4.76 14.52 7.67
CA ASP A 197 3.43 13.96 7.94
C ASP A 197 3.45 12.95 9.11
N LEU A 198 4.54 12.20 9.25
CA LEU A 198 4.74 11.30 10.38
C LEU A 198 4.93 12.09 11.68
N ASP A 199 5.77 13.12 11.68
CA ASP A 199 6.02 13.97 12.84
C ASP A 199 4.74 14.68 13.33
N GLU A 200 3.91 15.18 12.40
CA GLU A 200 2.60 15.74 12.74
C GLU A 200 1.70 14.69 13.42
N THR A 201 1.66 13.47 12.88
CA THR A 201 0.88 12.37 13.48
C THR A 201 1.37 12.03 14.89
N VAL A 202 2.70 12.00 15.11
CA VAL A 202 3.28 11.74 16.43
C VAL A 202 2.87 12.81 17.42
N GLU A 203 3.01 14.08 17.04
CA GLU A 203 2.72 15.20 17.94
C GLU A 203 1.23 15.25 18.30
N GLU A 204 0.33 15.06 17.34
CA GLU A 204 -1.10 15.01 17.61
C GLU A 204 -1.50 13.87 18.55
N LEU A 205 -0.94 12.68 18.37
CA LEU A 205 -1.21 11.55 19.27
C LEU A 205 -0.66 11.79 20.68
N ARG A 206 0.49 12.44 20.81
CA ARG A 206 1.05 12.83 22.12
C ARG A 206 0.20 13.90 22.82
N MET A 207 -0.37 14.83 22.07
CA MET A 207 -1.29 15.83 22.63
C MET A 207 -2.64 15.22 23.05
N ALA A 208 -3.13 14.22 22.32
CA ALA A 208 -4.39 13.55 22.61
C ALA A 208 -4.31 12.63 23.85
N ASP A 209 -3.16 12.01 24.09
CA ASP A 209 -2.91 11.21 25.29
C ASP A 209 -1.52 11.50 25.90
N PRO A 210 -1.43 12.51 26.79
CA PRO A 210 -0.18 12.90 27.43
C PRO A 210 0.39 11.84 28.40
N GLU A 211 -0.45 10.95 28.94
CA GLU A 211 -0.07 9.99 29.98
C GLU A 211 0.48 8.67 29.40
N TYR A 212 0.02 8.27 28.20
CA TYR A 212 0.45 7.05 27.50
C TYR A 212 1.97 6.94 27.28
N TRP A 213 2.66 8.08 27.17
CA TRP A 213 4.10 8.13 26.84
C TRP A 213 5.00 8.45 28.03
N SER A 214 4.45 8.50 29.24
CA SER A 214 5.19 8.77 30.48
C SER A 214 5.70 7.50 31.21
N GLN A 215 5.50 6.32 30.61
CA GLN A 215 5.80 5.00 31.20
C GLN A 215 7.01 4.31 30.58
#